data_AF-A0A7I8IA28-F1
#
_entry.id   AF-A0A7I8IA28-F1
#
_cell.length_a   1.000
_cell.length_b   1.000
_cell.length_c   1.000
_cell.angle_alpha   90.00
_cell.angle_beta   90.00
_cell.angle_gamma   90.00
#
_symmetry.space_group_name_H-M   'P 1'
#
loop_
_entity.id
_entity.type
_entity.pdbx_description
1 polymer ?
#
loop_
_entity_poly.entity_id
_entity_poly.type
_entity_poly.pdbx_seq_one_letter_code
_entity_poly.pdbx_strand_id
1 'polypeptide(L)'
;MRPPHRVLQQGTATPETGGAAREAAETGCRYLVWTPTYGLGNRILSLASTFLYALLTDRVLLIDRGNDFSSLMCEPFPNTTWLLPLDFPVKNFNSFNQGHPLSYGRLVKKQDSQKRRFRQS
;
A
#
# COMPACT_ATOMS: atom_id res chain seq x y z
N MET A 1 -23.49 -26.70 31.12
CA MET A 1 -23.32 -27.04 29.69
C MET A 1 -22.53 -25.94 29.00
N ARG A 2 -21.33 -26.26 28.49
CA ARG A 2 -20.60 -25.49 27.47
C ARG A 2 -20.33 -26.48 26.33
N PRO A 3 -20.56 -26.15 25.05
CA PRO A 3 -19.79 -26.74 23.98
C PRO A 3 -18.49 -25.92 23.77
N PRO A 4 -17.37 -26.61 23.51
CA PRO A 4 -16.01 -26.05 23.59
C PRO A 4 -15.63 -25.23 22.36
N HIS A 5 -14.53 -24.48 22.52
CA HIS A 5 -13.78 -23.81 21.46
C HIS A 5 -13.69 -24.70 20.22
N ARG A 6 -14.21 -24.21 19.09
CA ARG A 6 -13.99 -24.83 17.79
C ARG A 6 -12.53 -24.56 17.42
N VAL A 7 -11.68 -25.53 17.70
CA VAL A 7 -10.33 -25.64 17.15
C VAL A 7 -10.45 -25.55 15.63
N LEU A 8 -9.95 -24.46 15.03
CA LEU A 8 -9.72 -24.44 13.59
C LEU A 8 -8.55 -25.40 13.35
N GLN A 9 -8.87 -26.54 12.75
CA GLN A 9 -7.89 -27.53 12.32
C GLN A 9 -6.89 -26.86 11.38
N GLN A 10 -5.60 -27.07 11.66
CA GLN A 10 -4.53 -26.85 10.68
C GLN A 10 -4.78 -27.83 9.52
N GLY A 11 -5.33 -27.30 8.42
CA GLY A 11 -5.32 -27.99 7.15
C GLY A 11 -3.87 -28.10 6.69
N THR A 12 -3.36 -29.33 6.68
CA THR A 12 -2.14 -29.71 5.96
C THR A 12 -2.29 -29.33 4.49
N ALA A 13 -1.59 -28.27 4.07
CA ALA A 13 -1.54 -27.87 2.67
C ALA A 13 -0.58 -28.80 1.91
N THR A 14 -1.15 -29.75 1.16
CA THR A 14 -0.50 -30.39 0.02
C THR A 14 -0.23 -29.36 -1.08
N PRO A 15 0.87 -29.48 -1.84
CA PRO A 15 1.32 -28.42 -2.73
C PRO A 15 0.71 -28.57 -4.13
N GLU A 16 -0.50 -28.03 -4.35
CA GLU A 16 -1.13 -28.06 -5.68
C GLU A 16 -1.63 -26.66 -6.11
N THR A 17 -0.88 -26.08 -7.06
CA THR A 17 -1.38 -25.36 -8.24
C THR A 17 -2.15 -24.03 -8.03
N GLY A 18 -1.40 -22.92 -7.98
CA GLY A 18 -1.62 -21.69 -8.78
C GLY A 18 -2.93 -20.87 -8.66
N GLY A 19 -3.97 -21.34 -8.00
CA GLY A 19 -5.29 -20.67 -7.90
C GLY A 19 -5.41 -19.74 -6.70
N ALA A 20 -4.80 -20.09 -5.56
CA ALA A 20 -4.95 -19.35 -4.31
C ALA A 20 -4.41 -17.91 -4.36
N ALA A 21 -3.38 -17.65 -5.19
CA ALA A 21 -2.78 -16.31 -5.29
C ALA A 21 -3.66 -15.30 -6.05
N ARG A 22 -4.49 -15.76 -6.99
CA ARG A 22 -5.43 -14.91 -7.72
C ARG A 22 -6.65 -14.58 -6.87
N GLU A 23 -7.17 -15.56 -6.14
CA GLU A 23 -8.34 -15.38 -5.26
C GLU A 23 -8.00 -14.57 -4.01
N ALA A 24 -6.82 -14.78 -3.40
CA ALA A 24 -6.32 -13.94 -2.32
C ALA A 24 -6.07 -12.47 -2.73
N ALA A 25 -5.79 -12.21 -4.02
CA ALA A 25 -5.66 -10.87 -4.55
C ALA A 25 -7.02 -10.20 -4.82
N GLU A 26 -8.09 -10.98 -5.01
CA GLU A 26 -9.46 -10.51 -5.21
C GLU A 26 -10.19 -10.27 -3.87
N THR A 27 -9.86 -11.04 -2.82
CA THR A 27 -10.47 -10.90 -1.48
C THR A 27 -9.65 -10.04 -0.51
N GLY A 28 -8.45 -9.60 -0.91
CA GLY A 28 -7.53 -8.85 -0.05
C GLY A 28 -7.78 -7.33 -0.07
N CYS A 29 -7.58 -6.67 1.07
CA CYS A 29 -7.62 -5.21 1.14
C CYS A 29 -6.47 -4.60 0.33
N ARG A 30 -6.77 -3.54 -0.42
CA ARG A 30 -5.78 -2.77 -1.16
C ARG A 30 -5.46 -1.49 -0.41
N TYR A 31 -4.19 -1.11 -0.40
CA TYR A 31 -3.72 0.02 0.39
C TYR A 31 -3.03 1.05 -0.49
N LEU A 32 -3.05 2.28 -0.01
CA LEU A 32 -2.27 3.40 -0.50
C LEU A 32 -1.63 4.09 0.69
N VAL A 33 -0.31 4.15 0.72
CA VAL A 33 0.43 4.84 1.79
C VAL A 33 0.86 6.21 1.28
N TRP A 34 0.40 7.26 1.95
CA TRP A 34 0.79 8.64 1.67
C TRP A 34 1.92 9.09 2.59
N THR A 35 2.93 9.72 1.99
CA THR A 35 4.12 10.20 2.69
C THR A 35 4.17 11.74 2.60
N PRO A 36 4.22 12.46 3.74
CA PRO A 36 4.23 13.92 3.74
C PRO A 36 5.53 14.46 3.12
N THR A 37 5.42 15.22 2.05
CA THR A 37 6.56 15.89 1.39
C THR A 37 6.30 17.39 1.24
N TYR A 38 7.37 18.18 1.13
CA TYR A 38 7.32 19.64 0.98
C TYR A 38 6.62 20.37 2.15
N GLY A 39 6.20 21.64 1.96
CA GLY A 39 5.52 22.45 2.97
C GLY A 39 4.05 22.09 3.21
N LEU A 40 3.43 22.68 4.24
CA LEU A 40 2.07 22.33 4.71
C LEU A 40 0.99 22.41 3.62
N GLY A 41 0.97 23.48 2.82
CA GLY A 41 -0.02 23.62 1.74
C GLY A 41 0.04 22.48 0.71
N ASN A 42 1.26 22.10 0.31
CA ASN A 42 1.48 20.97 -0.60
C ASN A 42 1.09 19.64 0.05
N ARG A 43 1.30 19.49 1.37
CA ARG A 43 0.85 18.32 2.11
C ARG A 43 -0.68 18.20 2.11
N ILE A 44 -1.40 19.27 2.41
CA ILE A 44 -2.88 19.27 2.39
C ILE A 44 -3.40 18.97 0.97
N LEU A 45 -2.87 19.65 -0.05
CA LEU A 45 -3.30 19.48 -1.43
C LEU A 45 -3.01 18.05 -1.95
N SER A 46 -1.81 17.54 -1.69
CA SER A 46 -1.44 16.19 -2.11
C SER A 46 -2.21 15.13 -1.35
N LEU A 47 -2.49 15.32 -0.05
CA LEU A 47 -3.29 14.40 0.74
C LEU A 47 -4.73 14.33 0.22
N ALA A 48 -5.37 15.48 -0.02
CA ALA A 48 -6.72 15.53 -0.59
C ALA A 48 -6.79 14.83 -1.95
N SER A 49 -5.80 15.08 -2.82
CA SER A 49 -5.67 14.40 -4.12
C SER A 49 -5.50 12.89 -3.97
N THR A 50 -4.70 12.47 -3.00
CA THR A 50 -4.42 11.05 -2.70
C THR A 50 -5.65 10.34 -2.13
N PHE A 51 -6.42 11.03 -1.29
CA PHE A 51 -7.69 10.53 -0.76
C PHE A 51 -8.71 10.32 -1.89
N LEU A 52 -8.86 11.29 -2.80
CA LEU A 52 -9.70 11.13 -3.98
C LEU A 52 -9.27 9.91 -4.82
N TYR A 53 -7.96 9.75 -5.04
CA TYR A 53 -7.44 8.59 -5.78
C TYR A 53 -7.72 7.25 -5.06
N ALA A 54 -7.64 7.22 -3.73
CA ALA A 54 -7.98 6.03 -2.94
C ALA A 54 -9.46 5.64 -3.11
N LEU A 55 -10.37 6.62 -3.11
CA LEU A 55 -11.81 6.39 -3.38
C LEU A 55 -12.04 5.84 -4.80
N LEU A 56 -11.40 6.43 -5.80
CA LEU A 56 -11.56 6.03 -7.21
C LEU A 56 -10.98 4.63 -7.51
N THR A 57 -10.08 4.14 -6.66
CA THR A 57 -9.40 2.85 -6.86
C THR A 57 -9.72 1.81 -5.80
N ASP A 58 -10.67 2.12 -4.92
CA ASP A 58 -11.12 1.27 -3.82
C ASP A 58 -9.94 0.74 -2.98
N ARG A 59 -9.23 1.70 -2.38
CA ARG A 59 -8.07 1.49 -1.51
C ARG A 59 -8.25 2.17 -0.16
N VAL A 60 -7.72 1.54 0.87
CA VAL A 60 -7.57 2.15 2.19
C VAL A 60 -6.36 3.08 2.18
N LEU A 61 -6.58 4.36 2.52
CA LEU A 61 -5.52 5.35 2.67
C LEU A 61 -4.89 5.26 4.06
N LEU A 62 -3.57 5.12 4.10
CA LEU A 62 -2.77 5.18 5.34
C LEU A 62 -1.75 6.33 5.24
N ILE A 63 -1.59 7.07 6.33
CA ILE A 63 -0.73 8.24 6.43
C ILE A 63 0.52 7.89 7.23
N ASP A 64 1.69 8.13 6.64
CA ASP A 64 2.95 8.07 7.35
C ASP A 64 2.99 9.07 8.51
N ARG A 65 3.39 8.59 9.70
CA ARG A 65 3.42 9.36 10.95
C ARG A 65 4.67 10.25 11.06
N GLY A 66 5.64 10.13 10.16
CA GLY A 66 6.98 10.74 10.25
C GLY A 66 7.07 12.27 10.24
N ASN A 67 5.95 12.99 10.27
CA ASN A 67 5.90 14.44 10.40
C ASN A 67 4.72 14.83 11.29
N ASP A 68 4.79 15.98 11.97
CA ASP A 68 3.75 16.54 12.85
C ASP A 68 2.39 16.79 12.16
N PHE A 69 2.19 16.33 10.94
CA PHE A 69 0.93 16.45 10.20
C PHE A 69 -0.22 15.74 10.91
N SER A 70 0.04 14.60 11.56
CA SER A 70 -0.93 13.89 12.40
C SER A 70 -1.32 14.69 13.66
N SER A 71 -0.51 15.68 14.07
CA SER A 71 -0.85 16.58 15.17
C SER A 71 -1.69 17.79 14.72
N LEU A 72 -1.70 18.10 13.43
CA LEU A 72 -2.43 19.23 12.84
C LEU A 72 -3.85 18.86 12.41
N MET A 73 -4.09 17.58 12.11
CA MET A 73 -5.38 17.07 11.65
C MET A 73 -5.91 16.05 12.64
N CYS A 74 -7.18 16.18 13.01
CA CYS A 74 -7.89 15.19 13.81
C CYS A 74 -8.08 13.88 13.04
N GLU A 75 -8.42 12.80 13.76
CA GLU A 75 -8.85 11.53 13.15
C GLU A 75 -10.18 11.73 12.42
N PRO A 76 -10.24 11.57 11.09
CA PRO A 76 -11.45 11.85 10.33
C PRO A 76 -12.42 10.66 10.29
N PHE A 77 -11.96 9.46 10.65
CA PHE A 77 -12.76 8.23 10.56
C PHE A 77 -13.13 7.69 11.95
N PRO A 78 -14.43 7.53 12.25
CA PRO A 78 -14.86 7.04 13.56
C PRO A 78 -14.42 5.59 13.76
N ASN A 79 -14.00 5.26 14.99
CA ASN A 79 -13.59 3.91 15.43
C ASN A 79 -12.43 3.26 14.67
N THR A 80 -11.75 3.99 13.79
CA THR A 80 -10.61 3.50 13.02
C THR A 80 -9.49 4.53 13.06
N THR A 81 -8.35 4.20 12.43
CA THR A 81 -7.30 5.20 12.22
C THR A 81 -6.75 5.14 10.81
N TRP A 82 -6.57 6.31 10.21
CA TRP A 82 -5.80 6.48 8.98
C TRP A 82 -4.29 6.54 9.20
N LEU A 83 -3.81 6.51 10.45
CA LEU A 83 -2.37 6.55 10.74
C LEU A 83 -1.73 5.18 10.48
N LEU A 84 -0.68 5.16 9.66
CA LEU A 84 0.08 3.95 9.34
C LEU A 84 0.58 3.26 10.63
N PRO A 85 0.41 1.94 10.81
CA PRO A 85 0.89 1.24 12.00
C PRO A 85 2.41 1.39 12.22
N LEU A 86 2.85 1.46 13.48
CA LEU A 86 4.27 1.64 13.82
C LEU A 86 5.13 0.42 13.50
N ASP A 87 4.50 -0.75 13.45
CA ASP A 87 5.07 -2.05 13.11
C ASP A 87 4.99 -2.34 11.59
N PHE A 88 4.65 -1.34 10.77
CA PHE A 88 4.60 -1.52 9.32
C PHE A 88 5.98 -1.98 8.78
N PRO A 89 6.03 -3.04 7.95
CA PRO A 89 7.29 -3.70 7.58
C PRO A 89 8.16 -2.86 6.65
N VAL A 90 7.57 -1.91 5.93
CA VAL A 90 8.28 -1.00 5.04
C VAL A 90 8.74 0.22 5.83
N LYS A 91 10.05 0.36 5.97
CA LYS A 91 10.70 1.47 6.67
C LYS A 91 11.35 2.43 5.67
N ASN A 92 11.67 3.64 6.12
CA ASN A 92 12.48 4.62 5.38
C ASN A 92 11.88 5.07 4.04
N PHE A 93 10.66 5.62 4.08
CA PHE A 93 9.97 6.21 2.93
C PHE A 93 10.80 7.28 2.19
N ASN A 94 11.74 7.95 2.86
CA ASN A 94 12.65 8.94 2.25
C ASN A 94 13.51 8.36 1.10
N SER A 95 13.71 7.04 1.06
CA SER A 95 14.46 6.38 -0.01
C SER A 95 13.63 6.19 -1.30
N PHE A 96 12.31 6.40 -1.25
CA PHE A 96 11.40 6.23 -2.38
C PHE A 96 11.46 7.43 -3.31
N ASN A 97 12.36 7.35 -4.29
CA ASN A 97 12.52 8.32 -5.35
C ASN A 97 12.39 7.67 -6.74
N GLN A 98 12.48 8.47 -7.80
CA GLN A 98 12.39 7.99 -9.19
C GLN A 98 13.48 6.98 -9.56
N GLY A 99 14.63 7.04 -8.88
CA GLY A 99 15.73 6.10 -9.02
C GLY A 99 15.52 4.79 -8.25
N HIS A 100 14.52 4.66 -7.39
CA HIS A 100 14.31 3.44 -6.61
C HIS A 100 14.00 2.24 -7.54
N PRO A 101 14.61 1.05 -7.35
CA PRO A 101 14.39 -0.12 -8.22
C PRO A 101 12.92 -0.52 -8.36
N LEU A 102 12.13 -0.34 -7.30
CA LEU A 102 10.69 -0.65 -7.28
C LEU A 102 9.79 0.51 -7.73
N SER A 103 10.36 1.65 -8.14
CA SER A 103 9.57 2.76 -8.67
C SER A 103 8.89 2.32 -9.97
N TYR A 104 7.56 2.49 -10.05
CA TYR A 104 6.78 2.17 -11.25
C TYR A 104 7.35 2.84 -12.50
N GLY A 105 7.73 4.11 -12.40
CA GLY A 105 8.34 4.85 -13.51
C GLY A 105 9.67 4.24 -13.99
N ARG A 106 10.49 3.70 -13.08
CA ARG A 106 11.75 3.02 -13.43
C ARG A 106 11.49 1.68 -14.12
N LEU A 107 10.52 0.92 -13.63
CA LEU A 107 10.13 -0.37 -14.20
C LEU A 107 9.61 -0.21 -15.64
N VAL A 108 8.74 0.77 -15.87
CA VAL A 108 8.21 1.08 -17.22
C VAL A 108 9.33 1.49 -18.18
N LYS A 109 10.25 2.37 -17.76
CA LYS A 109 11.41 2.77 -18.58
C LYS A 109 12.32 1.57 -18.94
N LYS A 110 12.55 0.67 -17.99
CA LYS A 110 13.34 -0.55 -18.21
C LYS A 110 12.65 -1.46 -19.23
N GLN A 111 11.34 -1.64 -19.12
CA GLN A 111 10.56 -2.46 -20.07
C GLN A 111 10.59 -1.87 -21.49
N ASP A 112 10.39 -0.55 -21.64
CA ASP A 112 10.46 0.10 -22.96
C ASP A 112 11.85 -0.06 -23.60
N SER A 113 12.91 0.12 -22.81
CA SER A 113 14.29 -0.05 -23.28
C SER A 113 14.56 -1.47 -23.78
N GLN A 114 14.05 -2.49 -23.09
CA GLN A 114 14.17 -3.89 -23.51
C GLN A 114 13.38 -4.17 -24.79
N LYS A 115 12.16 -3.63 -24.90
CA LYS A 115 11.34 -3.77 -26.10
C LYS A 115 12.00 -3.12 -27.32
N ARG A 116 12.67 -1.97 -27.14
CA ARG A 116 13.45 -1.33 -28.21
C ARG A 116 14.67 -2.14 -28.64
N ARG A 117 15.43 -2.70 -27.68
CA ARG A 117 16.57 -3.57 -27.99
C ARG A 117 16.15 -4.81 -28.77
N PHE A 118 15.06 -5.45 -28.39
CA PHE A 118 14.54 -6.62 -29.10
C PHE A 118 14.06 -6.28 -30.52
N ARG A 119 13.48 -5.09 -30.74
CA ARG A 119 13.07 -4.64 -32.09
C ARG A 119 14.23 -4.27 -33.01
N GLN A 120 15.44 -4.10 -32.47
CA GLN A 120 16.64 -3.70 -33.21
C GLN A 120 17.60 -4.87 -33.43
N SER A 121 17.24 -6.09 -33.00
CA SER A 121 17.95 -7.34 -33.23
C SER A 121 17.15 -8.23 -34.17
#